data_AF-A0A945AZI5-F1
#
_entry.id   AF-A0A945AZI5-F1
#
_cell.length_a   1.000
_cell.length_b   1.000
_cell.length_c   1.000
_cell.angle_alpha   90.00
_cell.angle_beta   90.00
_cell.angle_gamma   90.00
#
_symmetry.space_group_name_H-M   'P 1'
#
loop_
_entity.id
_entity.type
_entity.pdbx_description
1 polymer ?
#
loop_
_entity_poly.entity_id
_entity_poly.type
_entity_poly.pdbx_seq_one_letter_code
_entity_poly.pdbx_strand_id
1 'polypeptide(L)'
;MIKYIFLMFFSIFLHSGCGEELSTSTTDDSANITKSLLTGTWTAKCVDNTTASTSSNTVLVFSTSGNNLTATTTNYSNESCVTKSSVFTKKLNTLELGSKTKTSQNQIINKFTAKVTDITLEPKTSSVIMSLNKSSFCELTGWGSGVTSVAGLTCGSITYSAVNDIHSDIIQMNSGKTFIRLGNITNAASTGYPKTLYSQEYYK
;
A
#
# COMPACT_ATOMS: atom_id res chain seq x y z
N MET A 1 33.22 -2.09 -11.80
CA MET A 1 32.54 -0.79 -11.63
C MET A 1 31.22 -1.06 -10.92
N ILE A 2 31.18 -0.89 -9.60
CA ILE A 2 30.00 -1.17 -8.78
C ILE A 2 28.96 -0.10 -9.17
N LYS A 3 28.01 -0.46 -10.04
CA LYS A 3 26.86 0.39 -10.34
C LYS A 3 26.16 0.62 -9.01
N TYR A 4 26.28 1.86 -8.51
CA TYR A 4 25.53 2.34 -7.37
C TYR A 4 24.05 2.17 -7.70
N ILE A 5 23.46 1.07 -7.25
CA ILE A 5 22.02 0.84 -7.31
C ILE A 5 21.41 1.89 -6.40
N PHE A 6 21.09 2.98 -7.07
CA PHE A 6 20.34 4.13 -6.62
C PHE A 6 19.14 3.59 -5.84
N LEU A 7 19.19 3.74 -4.52
CA LEU A 7 18.12 3.39 -3.60
C LEU A 7 17.02 4.45 -3.76
N MET A 8 16.46 4.50 -4.97
CA MET A 8 15.48 5.48 -5.38
C MET A 8 14.10 4.91 -5.04
N PHE A 9 13.49 5.53 -4.04
CA PHE A 9 12.06 5.51 -3.79
C PHE A 9 11.47 4.15 -3.43
N PHE A 10 11.73 3.76 -2.17
CA PHE A 10 10.84 2.91 -1.36
C PHE A 10 9.45 3.54 -1.12
N SER A 11 9.06 4.57 -1.90
CA SER A 11 7.87 5.38 -1.66
C SER A 11 6.58 4.78 -2.20
N ILE A 12 6.59 3.53 -2.69
CA ILE A 12 5.41 2.92 -3.30
C ILE A 12 4.36 2.48 -2.25
N PHE A 13 4.43 2.87 -0.96
CA PHE A 13 3.28 2.70 -0.05
C PHE A 13 3.20 3.75 1.07
N LEU A 14 4.01 4.80 0.97
CA LEU A 14 4.43 5.53 2.15
C LEU A 14 3.78 6.88 2.37
N HIS A 15 3.09 7.39 1.37
CA HIS A 15 2.20 8.50 1.56
C HIS A 15 0.94 8.04 0.90
N SER A 16 0.07 7.41 1.71
CA SER A 16 -1.18 6.80 1.25
C SER A 16 -0.99 5.82 0.08
N GLY A 17 -2.04 5.15 -0.38
CA GLY A 17 -1.87 4.08 -1.39
C GLY A 17 -1.00 4.49 -2.59
N CYS A 18 -0.39 3.52 -3.25
CA CYS A 18 0.28 3.79 -4.51
C CYS A 18 -0.52 3.22 -5.65
N GLY A 19 -0.85 4.12 -6.54
CA GLY A 19 -1.30 3.92 -7.89
C GLY A 19 -1.31 5.27 -8.56
N GLU A 20 -1.44 5.27 -9.88
CA GLU A 20 -1.65 6.50 -10.61
C GLU A 20 -3.03 7.06 -10.27
N GLU A 21 -3.16 8.38 -10.32
CA GLU A 21 -4.44 9.04 -10.12
C GLU A 21 -5.44 8.59 -11.20
N LEU A 22 -6.56 8.02 -10.76
CA LEU A 22 -7.65 7.65 -11.66
C LEU A 22 -8.55 8.87 -11.93
N SER A 23 -8.48 9.40 -13.15
CA SER A 23 -9.44 10.40 -13.65
C SER A 23 -10.46 9.73 -14.57
N THR A 24 -11.70 9.58 -14.12
CA THR A 24 -12.81 9.10 -14.96
C THR A 24 -13.85 10.19 -15.15
N SER A 25 -14.28 10.41 -16.39
CA SER A 25 -15.37 11.34 -16.75
C SER A 25 -16.77 10.71 -16.68
N THR A 26 -16.83 9.39 -16.45
CA THR A 26 -18.07 8.62 -16.40
C THR A 26 -18.39 8.17 -14.97
N THR A 27 -19.68 8.09 -14.66
CA THR A 27 -20.17 7.52 -13.40
C THR A 27 -19.84 6.03 -13.38
N ASP A 28 -18.99 5.61 -12.43
CA ASP A 28 -18.62 4.20 -12.26
C ASP A 28 -19.69 3.47 -11.45
N ASP A 29 -20.18 2.33 -11.96
CA ASP A 29 -21.13 1.46 -11.28
C ASP A 29 -20.45 0.75 -10.11
N SER A 30 -20.23 1.44 -8.98
CA SER A 30 -19.58 0.83 -7.81
C SER A 30 -20.59 0.21 -6.84
N ALA A 31 -20.24 -0.95 -6.31
CA ALA A 31 -21.10 -1.74 -5.43
C ALA A 31 -21.17 -1.17 -4.01
N ASN A 32 -22.19 -1.59 -3.25
CA ASN A 32 -22.18 -1.39 -1.80
C ASN A 32 -21.21 -2.37 -1.14
N ILE A 33 -20.37 -1.87 -0.24
CA ILE A 33 -19.30 -2.65 0.41
C ILE A 33 -19.71 -2.99 1.83
N THR A 34 -19.46 -4.24 2.23
CA THR A 34 -19.51 -4.69 3.63
C THR A 34 -18.18 -5.32 3.99
N LYS A 35 -17.81 -5.35 5.28
CA LYS A 35 -16.57 -6.03 5.72
C LYS A 35 -16.55 -7.52 5.37
N SER A 36 -17.71 -8.17 5.34
CA SER A 36 -17.83 -9.56 4.89
C SER A 36 -17.45 -9.73 3.41
N LEU A 37 -17.84 -8.80 2.54
CA LEU A 37 -17.46 -8.83 1.12
C LEU A 37 -15.97 -8.63 0.92
N LEU A 38 -15.31 -7.85 1.78
CA LEU A 38 -13.87 -7.63 1.74
C LEU A 38 -13.06 -8.85 2.16
N THR A 39 -13.64 -9.78 2.94
CA THR A 39 -12.89 -10.92 3.50
C THR A 39 -12.28 -11.79 2.41
N GLY A 40 -11.00 -12.11 2.58
CA GLY A 40 -10.19 -12.89 1.64
C GLY A 40 -8.92 -12.16 1.19
N THR A 41 -8.30 -12.72 0.17
CA THR A 41 -7.07 -12.20 -0.44
C THR A 41 -7.43 -11.41 -1.70
N TRP A 42 -6.84 -10.24 -1.85
CA TRP A 42 -6.95 -9.41 -3.06
C TRP A 42 -5.55 -9.07 -3.57
N THR A 43 -5.27 -9.42 -4.81
CA THR A 43 -3.94 -9.34 -5.39
C THR A 43 -3.91 -8.33 -6.51
N ALA A 44 -2.99 -7.37 -6.41
CA ALA A 44 -2.65 -6.50 -7.52
C ALA A 44 -1.81 -7.26 -8.55
N LYS A 45 -1.97 -6.89 -9.83
CA LYS A 45 -1.03 -7.34 -10.87
C LYS A 45 0.38 -6.84 -10.57
N CYS A 46 1.37 -7.51 -11.14
CA CYS A 46 2.73 -6.98 -11.18
C CYS A 46 2.74 -5.61 -11.87
N VAL A 47 3.38 -4.63 -11.25
CA VAL A 47 3.56 -3.29 -11.81
C VAL A 47 5.04 -3.01 -12.00
N ASP A 48 5.39 -2.72 -13.24
CA ASP A 48 6.75 -2.38 -13.65
C ASP A 48 7.07 -0.94 -13.25
N ASN A 49 8.25 -0.75 -12.68
CA ASN A 49 8.88 0.56 -12.59
C ASN A 49 9.91 0.65 -13.72
N THR A 50 9.44 1.12 -14.87
CA THR A 50 10.24 1.23 -16.11
C THR A 50 11.41 2.20 -15.97
N THR A 51 11.37 3.14 -15.00
CA THR A 51 12.49 4.05 -14.75
C THR A 51 13.64 3.39 -13.99
N ALA A 52 13.35 2.36 -13.19
CA ALA A 52 14.32 1.67 -12.35
C ALA A 52 14.57 0.21 -12.77
N SER A 53 13.90 -0.28 -13.81
CA SER A 53 13.90 -1.68 -14.24
C SER A 53 13.63 -2.67 -13.09
N THR A 54 12.70 -2.27 -12.22
CA THR A 54 12.22 -3.06 -11.08
C THR A 54 10.72 -3.28 -11.23
N SER A 55 10.13 -4.08 -10.36
CA SER A 55 8.67 -4.21 -10.29
C SER A 55 8.22 -4.41 -8.85
N SER A 56 6.92 -4.29 -8.64
CA SER A 56 6.30 -4.63 -7.37
C SER A 56 4.95 -5.29 -7.58
N ASN A 57 4.54 -6.09 -6.60
CA ASN A 57 3.15 -6.52 -6.48
C ASN A 57 2.69 -6.33 -5.03
N THR A 58 1.38 -6.17 -4.86
CA THR A 58 0.80 -6.00 -3.53
C THR A 58 -0.34 -6.98 -3.33
N VAL A 59 -0.35 -7.62 -2.16
CA VAL A 59 -1.39 -8.53 -1.71
C VAL A 59 -2.03 -7.96 -0.46
N LEU A 60 -3.35 -7.81 -0.50
CA LEU A 60 -4.18 -7.40 0.62
C LEU A 60 -4.90 -8.62 1.17
N VAL A 61 -4.77 -8.88 2.47
CA VAL A 61 -5.46 -9.97 3.15
C VAL A 61 -6.37 -9.38 4.21
N PHE A 62 -7.67 -9.38 3.93
CA PHE A 62 -8.70 -9.04 4.90
C PHE A 62 -9.11 -10.30 5.66
N SER A 63 -8.92 -10.29 6.98
CA SER A 63 -9.20 -11.43 7.85
C SER A 63 -10.07 -11.02 9.03
N THR A 64 -10.50 -11.99 9.84
CA THR A 64 -11.35 -11.75 11.03
C THR A 64 -12.62 -10.98 10.64
N SER A 65 -13.34 -11.50 9.64
CA SER A 65 -14.54 -10.88 9.06
C SER A 65 -14.32 -9.45 8.55
N GLY A 66 -13.11 -9.17 8.04
CA GLY A 66 -12.70 -7.87 7.51
C GLY A 66 -12.26 -6.86 8.57
N ASN A 67 -12.06 -7.26 9.82
CA ASN A 67 -11.55 -6.39 10.88
C ASN A 67 -10.03 -6.16 10.80
N ASN A 68 -9.30 -7.11 10.22
CA ASN A 68 -7.85 -7.02 10.10
C ASN A 68 -7.48 -6.95 8.62
N LEU A 69 -6.50 -6.10 8.30
CA LEU A 69 -5.94 -5.98 6.96
C LEU A 69 -4.42 -6.13 7.06
N THR A 70 -3.87 -7.09 6.33
CA THR A 70 -2.43 -7.16 6.06
C THR A 70 -2.19 -6.78 4.61
N ALA A 71 -1.49 -5.67 4.38
CA ALA A 71 -1.00 -5.28 3.06
C ALA A 71 0.47 -5.68 2.95
N THR A 72 0.80 -6.52 1.98
CA THR A 72 2.17 -6.97 1.71
C THR A 72 2.59 -6.58 0.32
N THR A 73 3.62 -5.76 0.21
CA THR A 73 4.22 -5.36 -1.06
C THR A 73 5.55 -6.08 -1.22
N THR A 74 5.67 -6.88 -2.28
CA THR A 74 6.96 -7.46 -2.65
C THR A 74 7.58 -6.61 -3.75
N ASN A 75 8.79 -6.14 -3.51
CA ASN A 75 9.59 -5.47 -4.52
C ASN A 75 10.51 -6.49 -5.18
N TYR A 76 10.74 -6.31 -6.47
CA TYR A 76 11.53 -7.20 -7.30
C TYR A 76 12.63 -6.42 -8.02
N SER A 77 13.79 -7.04 -8.19
CA SER A 77 14.94 -6.44 -8.88
C SER A 77 14.87 -6.57 -10.40
N ASN A 78 13.72 -6.99 -10.95
CA ASN A 78 13.44 -7.08 -12.37
C ASN A 78 11.99 -6.66 -12.62
N GLU A 79 11.65 -6.39 -13.88
CA GLU A 79 10.28 -5.98 -14.28
C GLU A 79 9.30 -7.17 -14.22
N SER A 80 9.76 -8.42 -14.28
CA SER A 80 8.86 -9.58 -14.39
C SER A 80 8.26 -10.11 -13.06
N CYS A 81 8.38 -9.39 -11.94
CA CYS A 81 8.02 -9.87 -10.60
C CYS A 81 8.55 -11.27 -10.23
N VAL A 82 9.80 -11.58 -10.60
CA VAL A 82 10.41 -12.89 -10.33
C VAL A 82 11.41 -12.83 -9.17
N THR A 83 12.39 -11.94 -9.26
CA THR A 83 13.52 -11.92 -8.32
C THR A 83 13.25 -10.95 -7.18
N LYS A 84 12.78 -11.46 -6.04
CA LYS A 84 12.44 -10.65 -4.86
C LYS A 84 13.67 -9.90 -4.35
N SER A 85 13.53 -8.60 -4.13
CA SER A 85 14.56 -7.73 -3.55
C SER A 85 14.27 -7.41 -2.09
N SER A 86 13.01 -7.16 -1.76
CA SER A 86 12.55 -6.85 -0.40
C SER A 86 11.05 -7.09 -0.27
N VAL A 87 10.59 -7.28 0.96
CA VAL A 87 9.17 -7.38 1.30
C VAL A 87 8.84 -6.32 2.34
N PHE A 88 7.81 -5.55 2.07
CA PHE A 88 7.25 -4.59 3.01
C PHE A 88 5.86 -5.06 3.45
N THR A 89 5.55 -4.96 4.73
CA THR A 89 4.27 -5.39 5.26
C THR A 89 3.72 -4.34 6.22
N LYS A 90 2.47 -3.94 6.00
CA LYS A 90 1.69 -3.10 6.92
C LYS A 90 0.52 -3.91 7.45
N LYS A 91 0.41 -3.99 8.77
CA LYS A 91 -0.67 -4.70 9.45
C LYS A 91 -1.58 -3.72 10.17
N LEU A 92 -2.88 -3.90 9.95
CA LEU A 92 -3.93 -3.09 10.51
C LEU A 92 -4.94 -3.98 11.23
N ASN A 93 -5.49 -3.49 12.34
CA ASN A 93 -6.61 -4.12 13.04
C ASN A 93 -7.72 -3.11 13.31
N THR A 94 -8.82 -3.60 13.90
CA THR A 94 -9.99 -2.81 14.28
C THR A 94 -10.51 -1.95 13.12
N LEU A 95 -10.60 -2.54 11.92
CA LEU A 95 -11.09 -1.85 10.74
C LEU A 95 -12.57 -1.47 10.90
N GLU A 96 -12.83 -0.18 10.83
CA GLU A 96 -14.15 0.42 10.82
C GLU A 96 -14.45 0.93 9.42
N LEU A 97 -15.42 0.30 8.76
CA LEU A 97 -15.89 0.72 7.45
C LEU A 97 -16.97 1.79 7.66
N GLY A 98 -16.68 3.00 7.19
CA GLY A 98 -17.61 4.12 7.25
C GLY A 98 -18.76 3.99 6.24
N SER A 99 -19.69 4.94 6.33
CA SER A 99 -20.83 5.02 5.42
C SER A 99 -20.41 5.24 3.97
N LYS A 100 -21.26 4.77 3.06
CA LYS A 100 -21.16 5.01 1.63
C LYS A 100 -21.18 6.50 1.33
N THR A 101 -20.28 6.94 0.46
CA THR A 101 -20.24 8.31 -0.08
C THR A 101 -19.84 8.28 -1.56
N LYS A 102 -19.71 9.46 -2.18
CA LYS A 102 -19.29 9.62 -3.57
C LYS A 102 -18.11 10.59 -3.69
N THR A 103 -17.21 10.33 -4.63
CA THR A 103 -16.18 11.31 -5.03
C THR A 103 -16.79 12.44 -5.87
N SER A 104 -16.02 13.50 -6.18
CA SER A 104 -16.42 14.55 -7.12
C SER A 104 -16.72 14.04 -8.53
N GLN A 105 -16.19 12.87 -8.88
CA GLN A 105 -16.40 12.16 -10.14
C GLN A 105 -17.50 11.10 -10.03
N ASN A 106 -18.36 11.19 -9.01
CA ASN A 106 -19.49 10.29 -8.75
C ASN A 106 -19.14 8.82 -8.47
N GLN A 107 -17.87 8.49 -8.17
CA GLN A 107 -17.47 7.12 -7.83
C GLN A 107 -17.98 6.79 -6.43
N ILE A 108 -18.64 5.63 -6.27
CA ILE A 108 -19.17 5.18 -4.98
C ILE A 108 -18.05 4.56 -4.16
N ILE A 109 -17.82 5.09 -2.96
CA ILE A 109 -16.72 4.70 -2.10
C ILE A 109 -17.16 4.56 -0.64
N ASN A 110 -16.32 3.90 0.17
CA ASN A 110 -16.40 3.92 1.63
C ASN A 110 -15.05 4.41 2.18
N LYS A 111 -15.08 5.32 3.15
CA LYS A 111 -13.91 5.57 3.99
C LYS A 111 -13.74 4.40 4.96
N PHE A 112 -12.52 4.05 5.32
CA PHE A 112 -12.30 3.20 6.48
C PHE A 112 -11.18 3.77 7.36
N THR A 113 -11.28 3.46 8.64
CA THR A 113 -10.23 3.70 9.62
C THR A 113 -9.78 2.38 10.20
N ALA A 114 -8.53 2.31 10.65
CA ALA A 114 -7.97 1.15 11.32
C ALA A 114 -6.81 1.59 12.22
N LYS A 115 -6.36 0.71 13.10
CA LYS A 115 -5.18 0.94 13.92
C LYS A 115 -3.98 0.22 13.34
N VAL A 116 -2.85 0.92 13.27
CA VAL A 116 -1.58 0.32 12.85
C VAL A 116 -1.12 -0.64 13.96
N THR A 117 -0.90 -1.90 13.60
CA THR A 117 -0.38 -2.90 14.53
C THR A 117 1.11 -3.14 14.33
N ASP A 118 1.58 -3.06 13.08
CA ASP A 118 2.99 -3.21 12.75
C ASP A 118 3.24 -2.71 11.33
N ILE A 119 4.49 -2.32 11.09
CA ILE A 119 5.02 -2.01 9.77
C ILE A 119 6.42 -2.60 9.70
N THR A 120 6.67 -3.49 8.75
CA THR A 120 7.94 -4.22 8.67
C THR A 120 8.57 -4.15 7.29
N LEU A 121 9.90 -4.21 7.28
CA LEU A 121 10.72 -4.38 6.09
C LEU A 121 11.61 -5.61 6.23
N GLU A 122 11.63 -6.45 5.21
CA GLU A 122 12.45 -7.65 5.11
C GLU A 122 13.28 -7.62 3.82
N PRO A 123 14.59 -7.35 3.90
CA PRO A 123 15.51 -7.46 2.77
C PRO A 123 15.67 -8.91 2.30
N LYS A 124 15.63 -9.14 0.98
CA LYS A 124 15.78 -10.49 0.40
C LYS A 124 17.13 -10.73 -0.26
N THR A 125 17.89 -9.69 -0.54
CA THR A 125 19.21 -9.81 -1.20
C THR A 125 20.30 -9.11 -0.39
N SER A 126 21.53 -9.61 -0.52
CA SER A 126 22.71 -8.99 0.07
C SER A 126 22.92 -7.55 -0.43
N SER A 127 22.57 -7.27 -1.70
CA SER A 127 22.64 -5.92 -2.27
C SER A 127 21.73 -4.93 -1.54
N VAL A 128 20.49 -5.31 -1.23
CA VAL A 128 19.57 -4.48 -0.46
C VAL A 128 20.06 -4.31 0.97
N ILE A 129 20.50 -5.40 1.62
CA ILE A 129 21.06 -5.36 2.98
C ILE A 129 22.24 -4.39 3.09
N MET A 130 23.21 -4.49 2.18
CA MET A 130 24.37 -3.59 2.15
C MET A 130 23.95 -2.14 1.96
N SER A 131 22.95 -1.89 1.10
CA SER A 131 22.49 -0.54 0.82
C SER A 131 21.78 0.09 2.02
N LEU A 132 20.91 -0.66 2.71
CA LEU A 132 20.24 -0.21 3.93
C LEU A 132 21.22 0.08 5.07
N ASN A 133 22.25 -0.76 5.24
CA ASN A 133 23.31 -0.53 6.21
C ASN A 133 24.17 0.70 5.86
N LYS A 134 24.49 0.89 4.57
CA LYS A 134 25.30 2.02 4.11
C LYS A 134 24.59 3.37 4.28
N SER A 135 23.28 3.39 4.08
CA SER A 135 22.47 4.61 4.23
C SER A 135 21.96 4.82 5.66
N SER A 136 22.26 3.90 6.59
CA SER A 136 21.65 3.87 7.93
C SER A 136 20.13 4.03 7.84
N PHE A 137 19.49 3.26 6.96
CA PHE A 137 18.06 3.40 6.70
C PHE A 137 17.26 3.19 7.99
N CYS A 138 16.31 4.09 8.25
CA CYS A 138 15.56 4.19 9.51
C CYS A 138 16.40 4.51 10.75
N GLU A 139 17.62 5.03 10.58
CA GLU A 139 18.63 5.17 11.64
C GLU A 139 19.02 3.82 12.29
N LEU A 140 18.66 2.71 11.64
CA LEU A 140 18.98 1.37 12.09
C LEU A 140 20.35 0.93 11.56
N THR A 141 21.09 0.22 12.40
CA THR A 141 22.34 -0.46 12.04
C THR A 141 22.14 -1.97 12.09
N GLY A 142 22.90 -2.72 11.28
CA GLY A 142 22.85 -4.18 11.32
C GLY A 142 21.65 -4.80 10.60
N TRP A 143 21.17 -4.16 9.51
CA TRP A 143 20.18 -4.79 8.63
C TRP A 143 20.68 -6.17 8.19
N GLY A 144 19.79 -7.17 8.28
CA GLY A 144 20.02 -8.55 7.87
C GLY A 144 18.91 -9.09 6.99
N SER A 145 18.86 -10.41 6.78
CA SER A 145 17.82 -11.08 5.99
C SER A 145 16.51 -11.33 6.75
N GLY A 146 16.39 -10.80 7.97
CA GLY A 146 15.21 -10.96 8.82
C GLY A 146 14.18 -9.86 8.63
N VAL A 147 12.99 -10.09 9.19
CA VAL A 147 11.93 -9.09 9.27
C VAL A 147 12.27 -8.10 10.37
N THR A 148 12.30 -6.81 10.03
CA THR A 148 12.56 -5.72 10.98
C THR A 148 11.35 -4.79 11.01
N SER A 149 10.85 -4.45 12.20
CA SER A 149 9.82 -3.43 12.33
C SER A 149 10.42 -2.04 12.11
N VAL A 150 9.71 -1.22 11.35
CA VAL A 150 10.03 0.18 11.04
C VAL A 150 8.89 1.12 11.43
N ALA A 151 7.88 0.62 12.16
CA ALA A 151 6.76 1.43 12.64
C ALA A 151 7.25 2.58 13.52
N GLY A 152 6.79 3.80 13.24
CA GLY A 152 7.17 5.01 13.97
C GLY A 152 8.56 5.56 13.66
N LEU A 153 9.35 4.89 12.81
CA LEU A 153 10.68 5.35 12.42
C LEU A 153 10.62 6.29 11.22
N THR A 154 11.60 7.18 11.12
CA THR A 154 11.85 7.99 9.92
C THR A 154 12.94 7.34 9.10
N CYS A 155 12.62 6.90 7.89
CA CYS A 155 13.56 6.23 6.99
C CYS A 155 13.73 7.03 5.71
N GLY A 156 14.83 7.77 5.63
CA GLY A 156 15.03 8.77 4.58
C GLY A 156 14.11 9.97 4.81
N SER A 157 13.32 10.35 3.82
CA SER A 157 12.39 11.48 3.89
C SER A 157 10.99 11.11 4.40
N ILE A 158 10.82 9.88 4.90
CA ILE A 158 9.49 9.32 5.17
C ILE A 158 9.42 8.84 6.61
N THR A 159 8.43 9.33 7.34
CA THR A 159 8.08 8.84 8.68
C THR A 159 6.92 7.85 8.57
N TYR A 160 7.16 6.63 9.03
CA TYR A 160 6.12 5.60 9.08
C TYR A 160 5.24 5.80 10.30
N SER A 161 3.94 5.49 10.16
CA SER A 161 3.02 5.50 11.29
C SER A 161 3.51 4.56 12.41
N ALA A 162 3.40 5.00 13.65
CA ALA A 162 3.69 4.21 14.83
C ALA A 162 2.58 3.19 15.10
N VAL A 163 2.89 2.20 15.94
CA VAL A 163 1.87 1.28 16.45
C VAL A 163 0.80 2.08 17.21
N ASN A 164 -0.46 1.72 17.01
CA ASN A 164 -1.67 2.40 17.50
C ASN A 164 -2.02 3.74 16.83
N ASP A 165 -1.24 4.20 15.85
CA ASP A 165 -1.66 5.32 15.01
C ASP A 165 -2.93 4.95 14.23
N ILE A 166 -3.76 5.96 13.98
CA ILE A 166 -4.95 5.82 13.13
C ILE A 166 -4.49 5.85 11.68
N HIS A 167 -4.75 4.77 10.96
CA HIS A 167 -4.70 4.75 9.51
C HIS A 167 -6.10 5.02 8.96
N SER A 168 -6.16 5.86 7.94
CA SER A 168 -7.41 6.20 7.26
C SER A 168 -7.17 6.14 5.75
N ASP A 169 -8.10 5.53 5.02
CA ASP A 169 -8.01 5.34 3.58
C ASP A 169 -9.43 5.20 3.01
N ILE A 170 -9.53 5.02 1.70
CA ILE A 170 -10.77 4.80 0.95
C ILE A 170 -10.71 3.44 0.29
N ILE A 171 -11.88 2.82 0.18
CA ILE A 171 -12.06 1.63 -0.63
C ILE A 171 -13.23 1.80 -1.59
N GLN A 172 -13.00 1.36 -2.83
CA GLN A 172 -14.01 1.20 -3.88
C GLN A 172 -14.09 -0.28 -4.25
N MET A 173 -15.29 -0.78 -4.55
CA MET A 173 -15.51 -2.09 -5.13
C MET A 173 -16.35 -1.92 -6.39
N ASN A 174 -15.95 -2.56 -7.48
CA ASN A 174 -16.73 -2.49 -8.72
C ASN A 174 -18.09 -3.19 -8.57
N SER A 175 -19.06 -2.89 -9.43
CA SER A 175 -20.40 -3.51 -9.44
C SER A 175 -20.36 -5.02 -9.49
N GLY A 176 -19.45 -5.57 -10.31
CA GLY A 176 -19.22 -7.00 -10.44
C GLY A 176 -18.58 -7.66 -9.22
N LYS A 177 -18.09 -6.87 -8.24
CA LYS A 177 -17.36 -7.34 -7.04
C LYS A 177 -16.14 -8.21 -7.37
N THR A 178 -15.53 -7.97 -8.53
CA THR A 178 -14.36 -8.70 -9.04
C THR A 178 -13.05 -8.03 -8.67
N PHE A 179 -13.07 -6.74 -8.36
CA PHE A 179 -11.90 -6.02 -7.87
C PHE A 179 -12.26 -4.93 -6.86
N ILE A 180 -11.25 -4.55 -6.07
CA ILE A 180 -11.26 -3.36 -5.23
C ILE A 180 -10.16 -2.39 -5.66
N ARG A 181 -10.35 -1.11 -5.33
CA ARG A 181 -9.33 -0.06 -5.41
C ARG A 181 -9.23 0.62 -4.04
N LEU A 182 -8.03 1.08 -3.69
CA LEU A 182 -7.78 1.88 -2.49
C LEU A 182 -7.58 3.37 -2.86
N GLY A 183 -7.54 4.29 -1.90
CA GLY A 183 -7.42 5.73 -2.17
C GLY A 183 -7.08 6.59 -0.95
N ASN A 184 -6.17 7.56 -1.09
CA ASN A 184 -5.81 8.41 0.04
C ASN A 184 -6.89 9.39 0.47
N ILE A 185 -7.16 9.55 1.77
CA ILE A 185 -7.99 10.64 2.31
C ILE A 185 -7.29 12.00 2.51
N THR A 186 -5.96 12.06 2.40
CA THR A 186 -5.14 13.20 2.88
C THR A 186 -5.10 14.40 1.91
N ASN A 187 -5.71 14.28 0.72
CA ASN A 187 -5.96 15.38 -0.23
C ASN A 187 -7.45 15.75 -0.25
N ALA A 188 -8.03 16.08 0.91
CA ALA A 188 -9.40 16.56 0.97
C ALA A 188 -9.62 17.81 0.10
N ALA A 189 -10.54 17.75 -0.86
CA ALA A 189 -11.14 18.95 -1.45
C ALA A 189 -11.85 19.77 -0.34
N SER A 190 -12.32 20.98 -0.65
CA SER A 190 -13.02 21.88 0.29
C SER A 190 -14.24 21.29 1.00
N THR A 191 -14.64 20.06 0.65
CA THR A 191 -15.70 19.26 1.25
C THR A 191 -15.22 18.27 2.33
N GLY A 192 -13.91 18.07 2.54
CA GLY A 192 -13.38 17.10 3.51
C GLY A 192 -13.18 15.66 2.97
N TYR A 193 -13.09 15.49 1.64
CA TYR A 193 -12.98 14.18 0.96
C TYR A 193 -11.95 14.22 -0.17
N PRO A 194 -11.18 13.16 -0.42
CA PRO A 194 -10.14 13.18 -1.44
C PRO A 194 -10.69 13.14 -2.86
N LYS A 195 -9.96 13.78 -3.77
CA LYS A 195 -10.33 13.95 -5.18
C LYS A 195 -10.13 12.70 -6.04
N THR A 196 -9.44 11.66 -5.56
CA THR A 196 -8.82 10.64 -6.42
C THR A 196 -8.87 9.23 -5.84
N LEU A 197 -9.08 8.24 -6.70
CA LEU A 197 -8.81 6.81 -6.44
C LEU A 197 -7.48 6.42 -7.10
N TYR A 198 -6.86 5.36 -6.61
CA TYR A 198 -5.72 4.77 -7.30
C TYR A 198 -6.17 3.89 -8.46
N SER A 199 -5.46 3.96 -9.58
CA SER A 199 -5.65 3.09 -10.74
C SER A 199 -5.39 1.62 -10.43
N GLN A 200 -4.63 1.34 -9.37
CA GLN A 200 -4.31 -0.01 -8.94
C GLN A 200 -5.57 -0.77 -8.52
N GLU A 201 -5.89 -1.79 -9.31
CA GLU A 201 -6.93 -2.77 -9.00
C GLU A 201 -6.34 -3.97 -8.29
N TYR A 202 -7.11 -4.52 -7.35
CA TYR A 202 -6.81 -5.75 -6.64
C TYR A 202 -7.93 -6.74 -6.90
N TYR A 203 -7.58 -7.94 -7.37
CA TYR A 203 -8.54 -8.97 -7.76
C TYR A 203 -8.54 -10.12 -6.75
N LYS A 204 -9.69 -10.76 -6.57
CA LYS A 204 -9.85 -11.89 -5.68
C LYS A 204 -9.31 -13.19 -6.29
#